data_AF-A0A1H3HYR9-F1
#
_entry.id   AF-A0A1H3HYR9-F1
#
_cell.length_a   1.000
_cell.length_b   1.000
_cell.length_c   1.000
_cell.angle_alpha   90.00
_cell.angle_beta   90.00
_cell.angle_gamma   90.00
#
_symmetry.space_group_name_H-M   'P 1'
#
loop_
_entity.id
_entity.type
_entity.pdbx_description
1 polymer ?
#
loop_
_entity_poly.entity_id
_entity_poly.type
_entity_poly.pdbx_seq_one_letter_code
_entity_poly.pdbx_strand_id
1 'polypeptide(L)'
;MVGYYTSDSGPLNQIVHLWAYTDLNERAERRARLLAEPRWQAYVARMLPLLQSQESKLLVPAPFFQPQWSGCQEPLHGATGPASTSGPFSTD
;
A
#
# COMPACT_ATOMS: atom_id res chain seq x y z
N MET A 1 -1.21 1.19 -3.63
CA MET A 1 -1.80 -0.06 -3.09
C MET A 1 -2.46 -0.78 -4.25
N VAL A 2 -2.34 -2.11 -4.36
CA VAL A 2 -2.95 -2.89 -5.46
C VAL A 2 -4.33 -3.42 -5.04
N GLY A 3 -4.44 -3.91 -3.81
CA GLY A 3 -5.72 -4.40 -3.28
C GLY A 3 -5.63 -4.82 -1.83
N TYR A 4 -6.79 -4.93 -1.18
CA TYR A 4 -6.95 -5.31 0.21
C TYR A 4 -8.20 -6.19 0.32
N TYR A 5 -8.04 -7.39 0.86
CA TYR A 5 -9.02 -8.46 0.76
C TYR A 5 -9.16 -9.18 2.11
N THR A 6 -10.35 -9.72 2.34
CA THR A 6 -10.66 -10.68 3.40
C THR A 6 -10.98 -12.03 2.78
N SER A 7 -10.68 -13.11 3.48
CA SER A 7 -10.99 -14.46 2.98
C SER A 7 -12.45 -14.81 3.26
N ASP A 8 -13.21 -15.10 2.22
CA ASP A 8 -14.59 -15.63 2.30
C ASP A 8 -14.59 -17.16 2.41
N SER A 9 -13.72 -17.83 1.65
CA SER A 9 -13.55 -19.28 1.63
C SER A 9 -12.07 -19.67 1.75
N GLY A 10 -11.76 -20.74 2.50
CA GLY A 10 -10.38 -21.16 2.81
C GLY A 10 -10.00 -20.86 4.27
N PRO A 11 -8.74 -20.46 4.56
CA PRO A 11 -8.37 -19.99 5.89
C PRO A 11 -9.18 -18.74 6.27
N LEU A 12 -10.06 -18.88 7.25
CA LEU A 12 -10.92 -17.80 7.73
C LEU A 12 -10.15 -16.80 8.60
N ASN A 13 -10.69 -15.59 8.75
CA ASN A 13 -10.07 -14.47 9.48
C ASN A 13 -8.69 -14.04 8.94
N GLN A 14 -8.43 -14.30 7.66
CA GLN A 14 -7.19 -13.92 6.99
C GLN A 14 -7.38 -12.64 6.17
N ILE A 15 -6.45 -11.70 6.36
CA ILE A 15 -6.32 -10.48 5.57
C ILE A 15 -5.23 -10.67 4.52
N VAL A 16 -5.52 -10.30 3.27
CA VAL A 16 -4.57 -10.33 2.16
C VAL A 16 -4.47 -8.93 1.56
N HIS A 17 -3.26 -8.40 1.48
CA HIS A 17 -2.99 -7.05 1.02
C HIS A 17 -1.82 -7.06 0.05
N LEU A 18 -2.05 -6.49 -1.15
CA LEU A 18 -1.09 -6.50 -2.25
C LEU A 18 -0.54 -5.10 -2.48
N TRP A 19 0.77 -5.04 -2.64
CA TRP A 19 1.53 -3.81 -2.86
C TRP A 19 2.40 -3.98 -4.09
N ALA A 20 2.31 -3.02 -4.99
CA ALA A 20 3.19 -2.90 -6.13
C ALA A 20 4.35 -1.99 -5.79
N TYR A 21 5.54 -2.41 -6.18
CA TYR A 21 6.78 -1.66 -6.10
C TYR A 21 7.48 -1.76 -7.45
N THR A 22 8.22 -0.72 -7.82
CA THR A 22 9.01 -0.67 -9.06
C THR A 22 10.21 -1.60 -8.94
N ASP A 23 10.86 -1.57 -7.76
CA ASP A 23 11.99 -2.41 -7.43
C ASP A 23 12.03 -2.74 -5.91
N LEU A 24 13.00 -3.57 -5.53
CA LEU A 24 13.17 -4.01 -4.15
C LEU A 24 13.81 -2.94 -3.24
N ASN A 25 14.54 -1.98 -3.80
CA ASN A 25 15.12 -0.88 -3.03
C ASN A 25 14.03 0.11 -2.61
N GLU A 26 13.14 0.49 -3.53
CA GLU A 26 11.96 1.31 -3.25
C GLU A 26 11.11 0.66 -2.14
N ARG A 27 10.91 -0.66 -2.22
CA ARG A 27 10.22 -1.41 -1.16
C ARG A 27 10.93 -1.28 0.18
N ALA A 28 12.26 -1.44 0.21
CA ALA A 28 13.05 -1.35 1.43
C ALA A 28 12.97 0.06 2.05
N GLU A 29 13.13 1.11 1.24
CA GLU A 29 13.04 2.51 1.67
C GLU A 29 11.66 2.86 2.24
N ARG A 30 10.58 2.49 1.52
CA ARG A 30 9.20 2.73 1.98
C ARG A 30 8.91 2.00 3.29
N ARG A 31 9.39 0.76 3.44
CA ARG A 31 9.24 -0.01 4.68
C ARG A 31 10.04 0.60 5.83
N ALA A 32 11.27 1.05 5.59
CA ALA A 32 12.09 1.71 6.60
C ALA A 32 11.41 2.99 7.12
N ARG A 33 10.88 3.81 6.19
CA ARG A 33 10.12 5.02 6.53
C ARG A 33 8.86 4.70 7.35
N LEU A 34 8.10 3.68 6.94
CA LEU A 34 6.90 3.27 7.67
C LEU A 34 7.22 2.79 9.09
N LEU A 35 8.30 2.02 9.26
CA LEU A 35 8.71 1.52 10.58
C LEU A 35 9.19 2.65 11.52
N ALA A 36 9.73 3.74 10.97
CA ALA A 36 10.14 4.90 11.75
C ALA A 36 8.97 5.77 12.23
N GLU A 37 7.78 5.66 11.61
CA GLU A 37 6.63 6.51 11.92
C GLU A 37 6.01 6.15 13.29
N PRO A 38 5.94 7.08 14.26
CA PRO A 38 5.42 6.79 15.60
C PRO A 38 3.98 6.30 15.61
N ARG A 39 3.13 6.85 14.71
CA ARG A 39 1.74 6.41 14.56
C ARG A 39 1.64 4.94 14.12
N TRP A 40 2.56 4.52 13.26
CA TRP A 40 2.64 3.13 12.81
C TRP A 40 3.06 2.20 13.95
N GLN A 41 4.05 2.59 14.74
CA GLN A 41 4.50 1.82 15.91
C GLN A 41 3.37 1.62 16.93
N ALA A 42 2.60 2.67 17.22
CA ALA A 42 1.44 2.60 18.11
C ALA A 42 0.34 1.67 17.58
N TYR A 43 0.11 1.68 16.26
CA TYR A 43 -0.81 0.75 15.61
C TYR A 43 -0.33 -0.71 15.71
N VAL A 44 0.95 -0.96 15.40
CA VAL A 44 1.56 -2.29 15.46
C VAL A 44 1.47 -2.87 16.87
N ALA A 45 1.71 -2.08 17.90
CA ALA A 45 1.58 -2.52 19.30
C ALA A 45 0.18 -3.03 19.66
N ARG A 46 -0.87 -2.46 19.05
CA ARG A 46 -2.27 -2.91 19.22
C ARG A 46 -2.64 -4.10 18.34
N MET A 47 -2.07 -4.16 17.14
CA MET A 47 -2.41 -5.17 16.13
C MET A 47 -1.68 -6.50 16.38
N LEU A 48 -0.41 -6.47 16.81
CA LEU A 48 0.41 -7.68 16.98
C LEU A 48 -0.23 -8.76 17.88
N PRO A 49 -0.88 -8.43 19.02
CA PRO A 49 -1.56 -9.45 19.84
C PRO A 49 -2.74 -10.14 19.14
N LEU A 50 -3.31 -9.53 18.10
CA LEU A 50 -4.42 -10.08 17.32
C LEU A 50 -3.92 -10.97 16.16
N LEU A 51 -2.64 -10.91 15.83
CA LEU A 51 -2.03 -11.58 14.68
C LEU A 51 -1.52 -12.96 15.08
N GLN A 52 -2.19 -14.02 14.61
CA GLN A 52 -1.78 -15.40 14.87
C GLN A 52 -0.59 -15.85 14.00
N SER A 53 -0.59 -15.47 12.72
CA SER A 53 0.46 -15.82 11.77
C SER A 53 0.54 -14.77 10.67
N GLN A 54 1.74 -14.54 10.14
CA GLN A 54 1.96 -13.64 9.01
C GLN A 54 2.91 -14.28 7.99
N GLU A 55 2.52 -14.19 6.72
CA GLU A 55 3.33 -14.59 5.58
C GLU A 55 3.44 -13.40 4.60
N SER A 56 4.54 -13.33 3.86
CA SER A 56 4.72 -12.35 2.79
C SER A 56 5.44 -12.99 1.62
N LYS A 57 4.95 -12.74 0.40
CA LYS A 57 5.53 -13.25 -0.85
C LYS A 57 5.89 -12.10 -1.78
N LEU A 58 7.00 -12.24 -2.48
CA LEU A 58 7.34 -11.40 -3.63
C LEU A 58 6.85 -12.13 -4.87
N LEU A 59 6.05 -11.43 -5.68
CA LEU A 59 5.43 -11.99 -6.87
C LEU A 59 5.95 -11.24 -8.09
N VAL A 60 6.25 -11.98 -9.15
CA VAL A 60 6.54 -11.43 -10.47
C VAL A 60 5.29 -11.63 -11.33
N PRO A 61 4.73 -10.58 -11.95
CA PRO A 61 3.57 -10.72 -12.81
C PRO A 61 3.90 -11.62 -14.01
N ALA A 62 2.95 -12.47 -14.40
CA ALA A 62 3.10 -13.31 -15.59
C ALA A 62 3.12 -12.44 -16.87
N PRO A 63 3.80 -12.87 -17.96
CA PRO A 63 4.00 -12.05 -19.15
C PRO A 63 2.71 -11.56 -19.84
N PHE A 64 1.61 -12.31 -19.71
CA PHE A 64 0.31 -11.97 -20.29
C PHE A 64 -0.57 -11.11 -19.37
N PHE A 65 -0.17 -10.91 -18.11
CA PHE A 65 -0.94 -10.12 -17.16
C PHE A 65 -0.55 -8.65 -17.28
N GLN A 66 -1.52 -7.80 -17.61
CA GLN A 66 -1.34 -6.36 -17.72
C GLN A 66 -1.99 -5.66 -16.52
N PRO A 67 -1.22 -5.26 -15.50
CA PRO A 67 -1.81 -4.65 -14.32
C PRO A 67 -2.21 -3.20 -14.61
N GLN A 68 -3.46 -2.85 -14.32
CA GLN A 68 -3.94 -1.46 -14.46
C GLN A 68 -3.20 -0.47 -13.55
N TRP A 69 -2.58 -0.94 -12.46
CA TRP A 69 -1.81 -0.10 -11.55
C TRP A 69 -0.43 0.30 -12.09
N SER A 70 0.04 -0.33 -13.17
CA SER A 70 1.34 -0.03 -13.77
C SER A 70 1.44 1.38 -14.36
N GLY A 71 0.31 2.05 -14.62
CA GLY A 71 0.27 3.43 -15.14
C GLY A 71 0.11 4.54 -14.10
N CYS A 72 -0.16 4.22 -12.83
CA CYS A 72 -0.53 5.21 -11.80
C CYS A 72 0.55 5.40 -10.71
N GLN A 73 1.79 4.97 -10.94
CA GLN A 73 2.84 5.10 -9.93
C GLN A 73 3.46 6.49 -9.98
N GLU A 74 2.92 7.40 -9.16
CA GLU A 74 3.52 8.70 -8.90
C GLU A 74 4.86 8.51 -8.15
N PRO A 75 5.97 9.06 -8.66
CA PRO A 75 7.24 8.97 -7.97
C PRO A 75 7.17 9.73 -6.64
N LEU A 76 7.78 9.20 -5.59
CA LEU A 76 7.91 9.88 -4.31
C LEU A 76 8.90 11.06 -4.47
N HIS A 77 8.45 12.17 -5.06
CA HIS A 77 9.20 13.41 -5.13
C HIS A 77 8.42 14.50 -4.39
N GLY A 78 8.86 14.77 -3.17
CA GLY A 78 8.66 16.08 -2.60
C GLY A 78 9.46 17.08 -3.42
N ALA A 79 8.79 17.79 -4.33
CA ALA A 79 9.26 19.02 -4.94
C ALA A 79 8.04 19.93 -5.20
N THR A 80 7.83 20.86 -4.27
CA THR A 80 7.28 22.22 -4.44
C THR A 80 6.24 22.45 -5.56
N GLY A 81 4.98 22.63 -5.16
CA GLY A 81 3.99 23.40 -5.91
C GLY A 81 3.13 24.21 -4.93
N PRO A 82 3.00 25.54 -5.07
CA PRO A 82 2.23 26.34 -4.14
C PRO A 82 0.72 26.24 -4.39
N ALA A 83 -0.01 26.20 -3.28
CA ALA A 83 -1.31 26.79 -3.02
C ALA A 83 -2.43 26.62 -4.07
N SER A 84 -3.39 25.77 -3.68
CA SER A 84 -4.84 26.04 -3.70
C SER A 84 -5.29 27.34 -4.39
N THR A 85 -6.10 27.22 -5.44
CA THR A 85 -7.14 28.21 -5.72
C THR A 85 -8.47 27.49 -5.85
N SER A 86 -9.41 28.03 -5.09
CA SER A 86 -10.76 27.61 -4.77
C SER A 86 -11.78 27.83 -5.88
N GLY A 87 -12.53 26.75 -6.22
CA GLY A 87 -13.97 26.72 -6.55
C GLY A 87 -14.46 27.28 -7.91
N PRO A 88 -15.77 27.11 -8.23
CA PRO A 88 -16.79 26.36 -7.52
C PRO A 88 -17.45 25.23 -8.33
N PHE A 89 -17.95 24.26 -7.57
CA PHE A 89 -18.95 23.27 -7.93
C PHE A 89 -20.21 23.97 -8.48
N SER A 90 -20.64 23.63 -9.69
CA SER A 90 -21.94 24.03 -10.25
C SER A 90 -22.74 22.74 -10.47
N THR A 91 -23.84 22.62 -9.74
CA THR A 91 -24.84 21.57 -9.90
C THR A 91 -25.76 21.98 -11.04
N ASP A 92 -25.87 21.14 -12.07
CA ASP A 92 -27.08 20.99 -12.89
C ASP A 92 -27.44 19.50 -12.87
#